data_AF-A0A0G4L867-F1
#
_entry.id   AF-A0A0G4L867-F1
#
_cell.length_a   1.000
_cell.length_b   1.000
_cell.length_c   1.000
_cell.angle_alpha   90.00
_cell.angle_beta   90.00
_cell.angle_gamma   90.00
#
_symmetry.space_group_name_H-M   'P 1'
#
loop_
_entity.id
_entity.type
_entity.pdbx_description
1 polymer ?
#
loop_
_entity_poly.entity_id
_entity_poly.type
_entity_poly.pdbx_seq_one_letter_code
_entity_poly.pdbx_strand_id
1 'polypeptide(L)' 'MSSTAGDQRQARQRMNGRVSGPPSVAAGMGLVYAHPVARFELNFSLPLVVRRGEVGTKGVQVGVGINFL' A
#
# COMPACT_ATOMS: atom_id res chain seq x y z
N MET A 1 -24.66 30.22 -21.88
CA MET A 1 -24.96 29.53 -20.60
C MET A 1 -25.47 28.12 -20.91
N SER A 2 -24.58 27.14 -21.14
CA SER A 2 -24.97 25.73 -21.35
C SER A 2 -23.74 24.81 -21.32
N SER A 3 -23.27 24.39 -20.14
CA SER A 3 -22.13 23.45 -20.03
C SER A 3 -22.19 22.52 -18.80
N THR A 4 -23.36 22.28 -18.20
CA THR A 4 -23.48 21.47 -16.97
C THR A 4 -23.81 19.98 -17.25
N ALA A 5 -24.11 19.60 -18.50
CA ALA A 5 -24.54 18.24 -18.85
C ALA A 5 -23.40 17.26 -19.20
N GLY A 6 -22.21 17.76 -19.56
CA GLY A 6 -21.05 16.93 -19.95
C GLY A 6 -20.22 16.41 -18.78
N ASP A 7 -20.27 17.12 -17.64
CA ASP A 7 -19.37 16.87 -16.50
C ASP A 7 -19.82 15.68 -15.63
N GLN A 8 -21.14 15.47 -15.54
CA GLN A 8 -21.74 14.38 -14.77
C GLN A 8 -21.47 12.98 -15.37
N ARG A 9 -21.26 12.90 -16.68
CA ARG A 9 -20.90 11.63 -17.36
C ARG A 9 -19.43 11.27 -17.12
N GLN A 10 -18.55 12.27 -17.03
CA GLN A 10 -17.14 12.06 -16.70
C GLN A 10 -16.95 11.68 -15.23
N ALA A 11 -17.71 12.29 -14.31
CA ALA A 11 -17.71 11.91 -12.90
C ALA A 11 -18.11 10.44 -12.67
N ARG A 12 -19.08 9.92 -13.45
CA ARG A 12 -19.47 8.50 -13.44
C ARG A 12 -18.41 7.58 -14.05
N GLN A 13 -17.69 8.03 -15.08
CA GLN A 13 -16.63 7.25 -15.72
C GLN A 13 -15.36 7.12 -14.86
N ARG A 14 -15.12 8.06 -13.93
CA ARG A 14 -14.00 8.01 -12.98
C ARG A 14 -14.16 6.98 -11.85
N MET A 15 -15.37 6.44 -11.64
CA MET A 15 -15.62 5.42 -10.61
C MET A 15 -15.33 3.98 -11.06
N ASN A 16 -15.08 3.74 -12.36
CA ASN A 16 -14.59 2.45 -12.85
C ASN A 16 -13.06 2.38 -12.81
N GLY A 17 -12.47 2.70 -11.65
CA GLY A 17 -11.05 2.53 -11.39
C GLY A 17 -10.66 1.08 -11.58
N ARG A 18 -9.96 0.80 -12.69
CA ARG A 18 -9.59 -0.54 -13.14
C ARG A 18 -8.81 -1.28 -12.06
N VAL A 19 -9.42 -2.31 -11.46
CA VAL A 19 -8.68 -3.42 -10.84
C VAL A 19 -8.29 -4.38 -11.96
N SER A 20 -7.37 -3.95 -12.83
CA SER A 20 -6.85 -4.81 -13.90
C SER A 20 -5.72 -5.67 -13.33
N GLY A 21 -6.02 -6.95 -13.10
CA GLY A 21 -5.05 -7.98 -12.70
C GLY A 21 -4.89 -8.17 -11.19
N PRO A 22 -4.31 -9.31 -10.76
CA PRO A 22 -4.11 -9.60 -9.36
C PRO A 22 -3.31 -8.49 -8.66
N PRO A 23 -3.66 -8.14 -7.41
CA PRO A 23 -2.90 -7.17 -6.62
C PRO A 23 -1.51 -7.75 -6.28
N SER A 24 -0.57 -6.88 -5.95
CA SER A 24 0.68 -7.33 -5.35
C SER A 24 0.42 -7.77 -3.91
N VAL A 25 0.92 -8.95 -3.56
CA VAL A 25 0.67 -9.61 -2.27
C VAL A 25 1.99 -10.06 -1.71
N ALA A 26 2.21 -9.84 -0.41
CA ALA A 26 3.33 -10.38 0.35
C ALA A 26 2.79 -11.08 1.60
N ALA A 27 3.45 -12.16 2.02
CA ALA A 27 3.21 -12.80 3.30
C ALA A 27 4.48 -12.72 4.14
N GLY A 28 4.33 -12.55 5.44
CA GLY A 28 5.47 -12.37 6.33
C GLY A 28 5.11 -12.50 7.79
N MET A 29 6.14 -12.49 8.62
CA MET A 29 6.03 -12.48 10.08
C MET A 29 6.80 -11.29 10.62
N GLY A 30 6.26 -10.62 11.64
CA GLY A 30 6.86 -9.43 12.22
C GLY A 30 6.97 -9.52 13.73
N LEU A 31 8.09 -9.05 14.27
CA LEU A 31 8.23 -8.72 15.68
C LEU A 31 8.04 -7.20 15.83
N VAL A 32 7.17 -6.79 16.73
CA VAL A 32 7.01 -5.40 17.12
C VAL A 32 7.41 -5.25 18.57
N TYR A 33 8.40 -4.41 18.83
CA TYR A 33 8.75 -3.98 20.17
C TYR A 33 8.24 -2.55 20.37
N ALA A 34 7.16 -2.44 21.16
CA ALA A 34 6.53 -1.18 21.51
C ALA A 34 7.25 -0.55 22.71
N HIS A 35 8.37 0.13 22.45
CA HIS A 35 9.04 0.92 23.47
C HIS A 35 8.30 2.25 23.66
N PRO A 36 8.19 2.80 24.88
CA PRO A 36 7.43 4.03 25.15
C PRO A 36 7.83 5.25 24.30
N VAL A 37 9.08 5.29 23.83
CA VAL A 37 9.64 6.40 23.03
C VAL A 37 9.78 6.02 21.54
N ALA A 38 9.81 4.73 21.20
CA ALA A 38 10.06 4.25 19.85
C ALA A 38 9.43 2.88 19.57
N ARG A 39 8.94 2.66 18.36
CA ARG A 39 8.46 1.37 17.89
C ARG A 39 9.53 0.74 17.02
N PHE A 40 10.07 -0.39 17.44
CA PHE A 40 10.96 -1.19 16.61
C PHE A 40 10.15 -2.27 15.91
N GLU A 41 10.27 -2.33 14.60
CA GLU A 41 9.59 -3.31 13.76
C GLU A 41 10.64 -4.15 13.04
N LEU A 42 10.57 -5.46 13.22
CA LEU A 42 11.38 -6.41 12.50
C LEU A 42 10.44 -7.30 11.70
N ASN A 43 10.29 -7.00 10.41
CA ASN A 43 9.37 -7.70 9.52
C ASN A 43 10.17 -8.60 8.57
N PHE A 44 9.92 -9.89 8.58
CA PHE A 44 10.39 -10.80 7.54
C PHE A 44 9.26 -11.02 6.53
N SER A 45 9.43 -10.53 5.30
CA SER A 45 8.41 -10.62 4.27
C SER A 45 8.91 -11.36 3.02
N LEU A 46 8.01 -12.15 2.45
CA LEU A 46 8.17 -12.84 1.19
C LEU A 46 7.09 -12.34 0.22
N PRO A 47 7.46 -11.63 -0.87
CA PRO A 47 6.51 -11.27 -1.91
C PRO A 47 5.97 -12.54 -2.59
N LEU A 48 4.65 -12.68 -2.65
CA LEU A 48 3.92 -13.77 -3.31
C LEU A 48 3.51 -13.40 -4.74
N VAL A 49 3.06 -12.15 -4.94
CA VAL A 49 2.69 -11.60 -6.25
C VAL A 49 3.31 -10.21 -6.33
N VAL A 50 4.09 -9.95 -7.38
CA VAL A 50 4.69 -8.63 -7.66
C VAL A 50 4.37 -8.26 -9.09
N ARG A 51 3.84 -7.05 -9.29
CA ARG A 51 3.56 -6.55 -10.64
C ARG A 51 4.85 -6.15 -11.35
N ARG A 52 4.82 -6.25 -12.68
CA ARG A 52 5.93 -5.80 -13.52
C ARG A 52 6.17 -4.30 -13.30
N GLY A 53 7.34 -3.96 -12.77
CA GLY A 53 7.72 -2.58 -12.44
C GLY A 53 7.64 -2.21 -10.95
N GLU A 54 7.12 -3.09 -10.10
CA GLU A 54 7.17 -2.92 -8.64
C GLU A 54 8.42 -3.58 -8.05
N VAL A 55 8.98 -2.95 -7.02
CA VAL A 55 10.14 -3.50 -6.29
C VAL A 55 9.63 -4.37 -5.16
N GLY A 56 9.72 -5.70 -5.34
CA GLY A 56 9.43 -6.66 -4.29
C GLY A 56 10.65 -6.90 -3.41
N THR A 57 10.65 -6.37 -2.19
CA THR A 57 11.73 -6.62 -1.22
C THR A 57 11.48 -7.94 -0.51
N LYS A 58 12.32 -8.95 -0.75
CA LYS A 58 12.33 -10.21 -0.02
C LYS A 58 13.35 -10.13 1.12
N GLY A 59 12.96 -10.57 2.32
CA GLY A 59 13.87 -10.76 3.43
C GLY A 59 13.49 -9.95 4.66
N VAL A 60 14.51 -9.56 5.43
CA VAL A 60 14.36 -8.85 6.70
C VAL A 60 14.27 -7.34 6.45
N GLN A 61 13.18 -6.75 6.89
CA GLN A 61 12.94 -5.31 6.94
C GLN A 61 12.97 -4.86 8.40
N VAL A 62 13.81 -3.87 8.69
CA VAL A 62 13.91 -3.24 10.01
C VAL A 62 13.34 -1.83 9.91
N GLY A 63 12.39 -1.51 10.79
CA GLY A 63 11.78 -0.20 10.92
C GLY A 63 11.97 0.34 12.33
N VAL A 64 12.28 1.63 12.45
CA VAL A 64 12.30 2.36 13.72
C VAL A 64 11.37 3.55 13.57
N GLY A 65 10.22 3.48 14.24
CA GLY A 65 9.26 4.57 14.32
C GLY A 65 9.44 5.32 15.63
N ILE A 66 9.36 6.65 15.59
CA ILE A 66 9.21 7.49 16.78
C ILE A 66 7.73 7.79 16.94
N ASN A 67 7.17 7.46 18.10
CA ASN A 67 5.76 7.75 18.38
C ASN A 67 5.72 9.07 19.15
N PHE A 68 5.51 10.18 18.44
CA PHE A 68 5.27 11.47 19.08
C PHE A 68 3.80 11.52 19.52
N LEU A 69 3.55 11.20 20.79
CA LEU A 69 2.34 11.61 21.50
C LEU A 69 2.49 13.06 21.97
#